data_AF-C5LP33-F1
#
_entry.id   AF-C5LP33-F1
#
_cell.length_a   1.000
_cell.length_b   1.000
_cell.length_c   1.000
_cell.angle_alpha   90.00
_cell.angle_beta   90.00
_cell.angle_gamma   90.00
#
_symmetry.space_group_name_H-M   'P 1'
#
loop_
_entity.id
_entity.type
_entity.pdbx_description
1 polymer ?
#
loop_
_entity_poly.entity_id
_entity_poly.type
_entity_poly.pdbx_seq_one_letter_code
_entity_poly.pdbx_strand_id
1 'polypeptide(L)'
;MPNTVADVSIALEIDEIEKAVDKRASVVSKLEHAYNVLKYKGVRPKHKVKICGKEKVDSIDFYENQLEEYNTQISAFITKAVEYQEKAHDESMDDDDDDTKKKNKLGLVTALPSRVVHGVLGKDDINTRSGAFITFNNLKSSMAARQMVHYKIPFIMSTVPAPAVKDVYWSNVDASLFAKLALFFIIQTFFVSAIAGSLFTSLQQLVDNPAGTIRDILATNLPQQANFFIAFVFVQIGTVHNIGYKIITRS
;
A
#
# COMPACT_ATOMS: atom_id res chain seq x y z
N MET A 1 -19.35 -27.20 -7.75
CA MET A 1 -19.60 -28.38 -6.90
C MET A 1 -19.74 -27.86 -5.48
N PRO A 2 -20.85 -28.15 -4.78
CA PRO A 2 -20.94 -27.81 -3.36
C PRO A 2 -19.84 -28.56 -2.59
N ASN A 3 -19.28 -27.92 -1.55
CA ASN A 3 -18.25 -28.48 -0.66
C ASN A 3 -16.81 -28.64 -1.23
N THR A 4 -16.35 -27.71 -2.07
CA THR A 4 -14.95 -27.69 -2.57
C THR A 4 -14.07 -26.59 -1.98
N VAL A 5 -14.65 -25.71 -1.17
CA VAL A 5 -13.93 -24.62 -0.49
C VAL A 5 -13.31 -25.20 0.77
N ALA A 6 -12.01 -24.93 0.96
CA ALA A 6 -11.21 -25.44 2.08
C ALA A 6 -11.18 -24.44 3.23
N ASP A 7 -10.99 -23.16 2.88
CA ASP A 7 -10.79 -22.07 3.84
C ASP A 7 -11.10 -20.73 3.18
N VAL A 8 -11.50 -19.74 3.98
CA VAL A 8 -11.78 -18.37 3.56
C VAL A 8 -11.12 -17.40 4.53
N SER A 9 -10.16 -16.61 4.03
CA SER A 9 -9.47 -15.59 4.83
C SER A 9 -9.87 -14.19 4.35
N ILE A 10 -10.45 -13.38 5.23
CA ILE A 10 -10.93 -12.02 4.90
C ILE A 10 -9.76 -11.03 4.96
N ALA A 11 -9.68 -10.13 3.97
CA ALA A 11 -8.68 -9.06 3.99
C ALA A 11 -9.08 -7.95 4.98
N LEU A 12 -8.21 -7.69 5.95
CA LEU A 12 -8.39 -6.62 6.93
C LEU A 12 -7.64 -5.37 6.47
N GLU A 13 -8.12 -4.19 6.87
CA GLU A 13 -7.39 -2.93 6.75
C GLU A 13 -6.44 -2.80 7.95
N ILE A 14 -5.12 -2.75 7.70
CA ILE A 14 -4.09 -2.83 8.75
C ILE A 14 -3.16 -1.60 8.72
N ASP A 15 -3.52 -0.54 7.99
CA ASP A 15 -2.66 0.63 7.73
C ASP A 15 -2.06 1.29 8.98
N GLU A 16 -2.83 1.38 10.07
CA GLU A 16 -2.35 2.01 11.31
C GLU A 16 -1.34 1.13 12.05
N ILE A 17 -1.55 -0.19 12.02
CA ILE A 17 -0.64 -1.15 12.66
C ILE A 17 0.61 -1.36 11.80
N GLU A 18 0.50 -1.37 10.47
CA GLU A 18 1.68 -1.37 9.59
C GLU A 18 2.60 -0.18 9.94
N LYS A 19 2.03 1.02 10.08
CA LYS A 19 2.78 2.21 10.54
C LYS A 19 3.35 2.04 11.95
N ALA A 20 2.65 1.37 12.87
CA ALA A 20 3.15 1.09 14.21
C ALA A 20 4.32 0.08 14.19
N VAL A 21 4.25 -0.95 13.35
CA VAL A 21 5.33 -1.94 13.13
C VAL A 21 6.55 -1.28 12.52
N ASP A 22 6.37 -0.37 11.55
CA ASP A 22 7.46 0.41 10.95
C ASP A 22 8.13 1.34 11.99
N LYS A 23 7.32 2.03 12.80
CA LYS A 23 7.81 2.87 13.90
C LYS A 23 8.58 2.03 14.91
N ARG A 24 8.07 0.86 15.29
CA ARG A 24 8.75 -0.10 16.16
C ARG A 24 10.11 -0.49 15.60
N ALA A 25 10.20 -0.85 14.32
CA ALA A 25 11.47 -1.19 13.67
C ALA A 25 12.47 -0.03 13.71
N SER A 26 12.01 1.21 13.50
CA SER A 26 12.83 2.41 13.67
C SER A 26 13.34 2.59 15.10
N VAL A 27 12.51 2.33 16.11
CA VAL A 27 12.89 2.40 17.53
C VAL A 27 13.94 1.33 17.86
N VAL A 28 13.77 0.09 17.38
CA VAL A 28 14.74 -1.00 17.58
C VAL A 28 16.11 -0.60 17.04
N SER A 29 16.19 -0.07 15.81
CA SER A 29 17.46 0.39 15.24
C SER A 29 18.13 1.51 16.07
N LYS A 30 17.34 2.44 16.61
CA LYS A 30 17.84 3.51 17.50
C LYS A 30 18.32 2.96 18.84
N LEU A 31 17.64 1.96 19.39
CA LEU A 31 18.00 1.28 20.62
C LEU A 31 19.30 0.47 20.45
N GLU A 32 19.46 -0.27 19.35
CA GLU A 32 20.71 -0.95 19.00
C GLU A 32 21.87 0.03 18.92
N HIS A 33 21.64 1.18 18.27
CA HIS A 33 22.64 2.24 18.22
C HIS A 33 22.98 2.76 19.63
N ALA A 34 21.99 2.97 20.50
CA ALA A 34 22.20 3.42 21.87
C ALA A 34 23.01 2.41 22.69
N TYR A 35 22.71 1.11 22.58
CA TYR A 35 23.47 0.04 23.22
C TYR A 35 24.91 -0.05 22.70
N ASN A 36 25.12 0.12 21.39
CA ASN A 36 26.45 0.19 20.81
C ASN A 36 27.24 1.39 21.39
N VAL A 37 26.62 2.55 21.50
CA VAL A 37 27.25 3.74 22.11
C VAL A 37 27.62 3.48 23.57
N LEU A 38 26.74 2.83 24.35
CA LEU A 38 27.03 2.45 25.73
C LEU A 38 28.23 1.49 25.80
N LYS A 39 28.27 0.47 24.93
CA LYS A 39 29.34 -0.53 24.89
C LYS A 39 30.71 0.07 24.57
N TYR A 40 30.78 0.98 23.59
CA TYR A 40 32.05 1.55 23.14
C TYR A 40 32.50 2.78 23.94
N LYS A 41 31.55 3.60 24.43
CA LYS A 41 31.88 4.84 25.17
C LYS A 41 31.80 4.68 26.69
N GLY A 42 31.19 3.60 27.19
CA GLY A 42 30.99 3.36 28.62
C GLY A 42 30.03 4.35 29.31
N VAL A 43 29.43 5.29 28.58
CA VAL A 43 28.55 6.34 29.10
C VAL A 43 27.15 6.13 28.56
N ARG A 44 26.14 6.21 29.45
CA ARG A 44 24.73 6.14 29.07
C ARG A 44 24.36 7.29 28.12
N PRO A 45 23.92 6.98 26.87
CA PRO A 45 23.62 8.01 25.89
C PRO A 45 22.35 8.78 26.28
N LYS A 46 22.39 10.10 26.13
CA LYS A 46 21.23 10.98 26.32
C LYS A 46 20.90 11.70 25.02
N HIS A 47 19.62 11.84 24.70
CA HIS A 47 19.17 12.59 23.53
C HIS A 47 18.07 13.59 23.90
N LYS A 48 17.78 14.51 22.97
CA LYS A 48 16.69 15.47 23.10
C LYS A 48 15.48 14.93 22.36
N VAL A 49 14.32 14.93 23.02
CA VAL A 49 13.06 14.39 22.47
C VAL A 49 12.53 15.24 21.31
N LYS A 50 12.78 16.56 21.34
CA LYS A 50 12.44 17.52 20.29
C LYS A 50 13.67 18.34 19.93
N ILE A 51 13.79 18.70 18.65
CA ILE A 51 14.89 19.53 18.13
C ILE A 51 15.07 20.85 18.90
N CYS A 52 13.99 21.43 19.43
CA CYS A 52 14.00 22.66 20.24
C CYS A 52 13.79 22.41 21.75
N GLY A 53 13.81 21.14 22.20
CA GLY A 53 13.64 20.77 23.60
C GLY A 53 14.91 21.02 24.42
N LYS A 54 14.75 21.58 25.62
CA LYS A 54 15.85 21.75 26.59
C LYS A 54 16.15 20.46 27.35
N GLU A 55 15.17 19.55 27.44
CA GLU A 55 15.25 18.33 28.24
C GLU A 55 16.02 17.23 27.51
N LYS A 56 17.00 16.65 28.21
CA LYS A 56 17.78 15.49 27.76
C LYS A 56 17.33 14.28 28.55
N VAL A 57 16.77 13.30 27.86
CA VAL A 57 16.29 12.05 28.46
C VAL A 57 17.31 10.95 28.17
N ASP A 58 17.40 9.95 29.07
CA ASP A 58 18.17 8.73 28.80
C ASP A 58 17.58 8.06 27.54
N SER A 59 18.43 7.80 26.56
CA SER A 59 17.99 7.22 25.30
C SER A 59 17.55 5.77 25.45
N ILE A 60 18.16 5.00 26.35
CA ILE A 60 17.87 3.56 26.48
C ILE A 60 16.49 3.38 27.09
N ASP A 61 16.28 3.87 28.30
CA ASP A 61 15.01 3.76 29.02
C ASP A 61 13.85 4.36 28.19
N PHE A 62 14.08 5.46 27.47
CA PHE A 62 13.06 6.08 26.61
C PHE A 62 12.65 5.19 25.42
N TYR A 63 13.60 4.54 24.75
CA TYR A 63 13.30 3.67 23.62
C TYR A 63 12.75 2.31 24.08
N GLU A 64 13.16 1.82 25.24
CA GLU A 64 12.59 0.60 25.84
C GLU A 64 11.11 0.78 26.15
N ASN A 65 10.73 1.89 26.81
CA ASN A 65 9.33 2.19 27.10
C ASN A 65 8.49 2.34 25.83
N GLN A 66 9.00 3.03 24.80
CA GLN A 66 8.29 3.14 23.51
C GLN A 66 8.17 1.79 22.79
N LEU A 67 9.21 0.95 22.87
CA LEU A 67 9.19 -0.38 22.27
C LEU A 67 8.13 -1.26 22.95
N GLU A 68 8.02 -1.19 24.28
CA GLU A 68 7.00 -1.89 25.06
C GLU A 68 5.59 -1.42 24.70
N GLU A 69 5.39 -0.11 24.57
CA GLU A 69 4.12 0.48 24.14
C GLU A 69 3.70 -0.05 22.75
N TYR A 70 4.61 -0.01 21.78
CA TYR A 70 4.33 -0.55 20.44
C TYR A 70 4.10 -2.06 20.45
N ASN A 71 4.88 -2.84 21.21
CA ASN A 71 4.67 -4.29 21.34
C ASN A 71 3.29 -4.61 21.92
N THR A 72 2.84 -3.84 22.91
CA THR A 72 1.53 -4.00 23.54
C THR A 72 0.41 -3.68 22.55
N GLN A 73 0.52 -2.57 21.82
CA GLN A 73 -0.46 -2.20 20.79
C GLN A 73 -0.54 -3.24 19.66
N ILE A 74 0.61 -3.70 19.15
CA ILE A 74 0.67 -4.68 18.06
C ILE A 74 0.10 -6.03 18.52
N SER A 75 0.46 -6.51 19.71
CA SER A 75 -0.06 -7.78 20.22
C SER A 75 -1.56 -7.75 20.49
N ALA A 76 -2.09 -6.66 21.07
CA ALA A 76 -3.52 -6.47 21.26
C ALA A 76 -4.27 -6.51 19.92
N PHE A 77 -3.73 -5.86 18.88
CA PHE A 77 -4.35 -5.89 17.55
C PHE A 77 -4.29 -7.28 16.91
N ILE A 78 -3.15 -7.98 16.98
CA ILE A 78 -3.02 -9.34 16.44
C ILE A 78 -4.07 -10.26 17.07
N THR A 79 -4.22 -10.22 18.40
CA THR A 79 -5.24 -11.02 19.11
C THR A 79 -6.65 -10.70 18.61
N LYS A 80 -6.99 -9.41 18.46
CA LYS A 80 -8.30 -8.98 17.95
C LYS A 80 -8.54 -9.43 16.50
N ALA A 81 -7.51 -9.38 15.66
CA ALA A 81 -7.58 -9.80 14.26
C ALA A 81 -7.76 -11.33 14.12
N VAL A 82 -7.08 -12.12 14.95
CA VAL A 82 -7.24 -13.58 15.00
C VAL A 82 -8.66 -13.95 15.46
N GLU A 83 -9.16 -13.32 16.53
CA GLU A 83 -10.53 -13.55 17.02
C GLU A 83 -11.58 -13.22 15.95
N TYR A 84 -11.37 -12.16 15.15
CA TYR A 84 -12.26 -11.81 14.04
C TYR A 84 -12.28 -12.89 12.95
N GLN A 85 -11.12 -13.46 12.62
CA GLN A 85 -11.02 -14.54 11.64
C GLN A 85 -11.67 -15.83 12.15
N GLU A 86 -11.49 -16.17 13.44
CA GLU A 86 -12.12 -17.34 14.05
C GLU A 86 -13.65 -17.22 14.07
N LYS A 87 -14.21 -16.05 14.46
CA LYS A 87 -15.66 -15.81 14.40
C LYS A 87 -16.23 -15.94 12.98
N ALA A 88 -15.52 -15.41 11.99
CA ALA A 88 -15.92 -15.52 10.59
C ALA A 88 -15.88 -16.97 10.08
N HIS A 89 -15.01 -17.80 10.65
CA HIS A 89 -14.87 -19.22 10.32
C HIS A 89 -15.93 -20.08 11.04
N ASP A 90 -16.21 -19.85 12.32
CA ASP A 90 -17.22 -20.58 13.08
C ASP A 90 -18.65 -20.35 12.56
N GLU A 91 -19.01 -19.12 12.16
CA GLU A 91 -20.30 -18.84 11.51
C GLU A 91 -20.47 -19.56 10.15
N SER A 92 -19.38 -20.11 9.59
CA SER A 92 -19.41 -20.91 8.37
C SER A 92 -19.52 -22.42 8.61
N MET A 93 -19.47 -22.87 9.87
CA MET A 93 -19.43 -24.30 10.27
C MET A 93 -20.67 -24.84 10.99
N ASP A 94 -21.68 -24.01 11.30
CA ASP A 94 -22.98 -24.49 11.80
C ASP A 94 -23.82 -25.13 10.67
N ASP A 95 -23.42 -26.34 10.29
CA ASP A 95 -24.18 -27.30 9.48
C ASP A 95 -24.98 -28.25 10.41
N ASP A 96 -26.00 -27.73 11.09
CA ASP A 96 -27.08 -28.57 11.65
C ASP A 96 -28.35 -28.50 10.77
N ASP A 97 -28.90 -29.68 10.51
CA ASP A 97 -29.96 -30.07 9.56
C ASP A 97 -31.30 -29.28 9.63
N ASP A 98 -31.48 -28.24 8.81
CA ASP A 98 -32.83 -27.84 8.36
C ASP A 98 -32.83 -27.33 6.90
N ASP A 99 -33.35 -28.20 6.02
CA ASP A 99 -33.30 -28.13 4.56
C ASP A 99 -34.11 -26.99 3.92
N THR A 100 -34.78 -26.13 4.71
CA THR A 100 -35.77 -25.21 4.15
C THR A 100 -35.36 -23.73 4.13
N LYS A 101 -34.16 -23.37 4.62
CA LYS A 101 -33.66 -21.97 4.66
C LYS A 101 -32.28 -21.72 4.05
N LYS A 102 -31.61 -22.77 3.54
CA LYS A 102 -30.16 -22.77 3.24
C LYS A 102 -29.76 -22.29 1.83
N LYS A 103 -30.69 -21.79 1.00
CA LYS A 103 -30.33 -21.25 -0.33
C LYS A 103 -29.98 -19.76 -0.35
N ASN A 104 -30.16 -19.03 0.76
CA ASN A 104 -30.17 -17.57 0.70
C ASN A 104 -29.15 -16.87 1.63
N LYS A 105 -28.32 -17.58 2.40
CA LYS A 105 -27.44 -16.95 3.42
C LYS A 105 -25.94 -17.14 3.19
N LEU A 106 -25.50 -18.29 2.69
CA LEU A 106 -24.08 -18.52 2.34
C LEU A 106 -23.64 -17.65 1.15
N GLY A 107 -24.56 -17.33 0.24
CA GLY A 107 -24.34 -16.36 -0.84
C GLY A 107 -24.54 -14.90 -0.44
N LEU A 108 -24.91 -14.62 0.82
CA LEU A 108 -25.16 -13.24 1.28
C LEU A 108 -23.85 -12.63 1.81
N VAL A 109 -23.11 -13.35 2.65
CA VAL A 109 -21.86 -12.84 3.24
C VAL A 109 -20.73 -12.68 2.22
N THR A 110 -20.72 -13.46 1.14
CA THR A 110 -19.72 -13.39 0.06
C THR A 110 -20.10 -12.48 -1.12
N ALA A 111 -21.37 -12.05 -1.22
CA ALA A 111 -21.84 -11.19 -2.32
C ALA A 111 -22.16 -9.75 -1.89
N LEU A 112 -21.98 -9.44 -0.61
CA LEU A 112 -22.29 -8.12 -0.08
C LEU A 112 -21.07 -7.19 -0.16
N PRO A 113 -21.20 -5.98 -0.75
CA PRO A 113 -20.15 -4.98 -0.67
C PRO A 113 -19.87 -4.67 0.81
N SER A 114 -18.62 -4.35 1.15
CA SER A 114 -18.11 -4.15 2.53
C SER A 114 -19.02 -3.31 3.45
N ARG A 115 -19.86 -2.45 2.88
CA ARG A 115 -20.88 -1.65 3.60
C ARG A 115 -21.98 -2.47 4.30
N VAL A 116 -22.26 -3.72 3.90
CA VAL A 116 -23.32 -4.53 4.54
C VAL A 116 -22.75 -5.53 5.55
N VAL A 117 -21.50 -5.97 5.38
CA VAL A 117 -20.77 -6.72 6.43
C VAL A 117 -20.63 -5.86 7.69
N HIS A 118 -20.40 -4.56 7.49
CA HIS A 118 -20.34 -3.53 8.54
C HIS A 118 -21.67 -3.29 9.30
N GLY A 119 -22.79 -3.84 8.81
CA GLY A 119 -24.11 -3.74 9.44
C GLY A 119 -24.53 -5.00 10.21
N VAL A 120 -23.83 -6.12 10.02
CA VAL A 120 -24.12 -7.42 10.66
C VAL A 120 -23.14 -7.72 11.78
N LEU A 121 -21.87 -7.35 11.62
CA LEU A 121 -20.90 -7.32 12.71
C LEU A 121 -20.84 -5.92 13.30
N GLY A 122 -20.71 -5.86 14.63
CA GLY A 122 -20.73 -4.63 15.41
C GLY A 122 -19.75 -3.57 14.88
N LYS A 123 -19.90 -2.36 15.39
CA LYS A 123 -19.02 -1.22 15.11
C LYS A 123 -17.66 -1.49 15.76
N ASP A 124 -16.93 -2.45 15.23
CA ASP A 124 -15.65 -2.89 15.74
C ASP A 124 -14.58 -2.11 14.98
N ASP A 125 -13.58 -1.59 15.69
CA ASP A 125 -12.54 -0.69 15.12
C ASP A 125 -11.67 -1.29 13.99
N ILE A 126 -11.97 -2.51 13.53
CA ILE A 126 -11.27 -3.18 12.44
C ILE A 126 -12.11 -3.02 11.18
N ASN A 127 -11.68 -2.12 10.30
CA ASN A 127 -12.25 -2.01 8.97
C ASN A 127 -11.85 -3.24 8.14
N THR A 128 -12.83 -3.89 7.51
CA THR A 128 -12.57 -4.94 6.52
C THR A 128 -12.39 -4.32 5.14
N ARG A 129 -11.42 -4.82 4.37
CA ARG A 129 -11.29 -4.48 2.95
C ARG A 129 -12.31 -5.28 2.13
N SER A 130 -12.72 -4.75 0.99
CA SER A 130 -13.58 -5.45 0.02
C SER A 130 -12.78 -6.52 -0.73
N GLY A 131 -12.35 -7.57 -0.04
CA GLY A 131 -11.59 -8.67 -0.62
C GLY A 131 -11.38 -9.81 0.37
N ALA A 132 -11.22 -11.03 -0.17
CA ALA A 132 -10.93 -12.23 0.60
C ALA A 132 -10.10 -13.20 -0.24
N PHE A 133 -9.30 -14.02 0.42
CA PHE A 133 -8.63 -15.17 -0.16
C PHE A 133 -9.49 -16.40 0.06
N ILE A 134 -9.68 -17.19 -1.00
CA ILE A 134 -10.47 -18.41 -0.97
C ILE A 134 -9.56 -19.56 -1.37
N THR A 135 -9.43 -20.52 -0.47
CA THR A 135 -8.66 -21.74 -0.70
C THR A 135 -9.61 -22.85 -1.12
N PHE A 136 -9.22 -23.64 -2.12
CA PHE A 136 -10.00 -24.78 -2.59
C PHE A 136 -9.22 -26.06 -2.37
N ASN A 137 -9.93 -27.17 -2.12
CA ASN A 137 -9.30 -28.49 -2.00
C ASN A 137 -8.65 -28.94 -3.31
N ASN A 138 -9.16 -28.48 -4.45
CA ASN A 138 -8.75 -28.94 -5.77
C ASN A 138 -8.42 -27.77 -6.72
N LEU A 139 -7.37 -27.93 -7.53
CA LEU A 139 -7.00 -26.95 -8.56
C LEU A 139 -8.11 -26.77 -9.62
N LYS A 140 -8.84 -27.85 -9.93
CA LYS A 140 -9.94 -27.83 -10.91
C LYS A 140 -11.08 -26.90 -10.47
N SER A 141 -11.45 -26.91 -9.19
CA SER A 141 -12.50 -26.02 -8.68
C SER A 141 -12.04 -24.57 -8.62
N SER A 142 -10.77 -24.32 -8.24
CA SER A 142 -10.17 -22.98 -8.28
C SER A 142 -10.15 -22.39 -9.69
N MET A 143 -9.71 -23.18 -10.68
CA MET A 143 -9.69 -22.74 -12.09
C MET A 143 -11.09 -22.47 -12.63
N ALA A 144 -12.08 -23.30 -12.28
CA ALA A 144 -13.47 -23.09 -12.67
C ALA A 144 -14.02 -21.81 -12.02
N ALA A 145 -13.78 -21.59 -10.73
CA ALA A 145 -14.18 -20.38 -10.03
C ALA A 145 -13.58 -19.14 -10.70
N ARG A 146 -12.31 -19.17 -11.13
CA ARG A 146 -11.68 -18.03 -11.81
C ARG A 146 -12.35 -17.63 -13.13
N GLN A 147 -12.92 -18.60 -13.84
CA GLN A 147 -13.47 -18.39 -15.19
C GLN A 147 -14.97 -18.05 -15.18
N MET A 148 -15.64 -18.20 -14.04
CA MET A 148 -17.06 -17.96 -13.91
C MET A 148 -17.37 -16.50 -13.55
N VAL A 149 -18.45 -15.96 -14.11
CA VAL A 149 -19.03 -14.69 -13.67
C VAL A 149 -19.89 -14.98 -12.45
N HIS A 150 -19.45 -14.51 -11.28
CA HIS A 150 -20.09 -14.86 -10.01
C HIS A 150 -21.29 -13.98 -9.65
N TYR A 151 -21.40 -12.78 -10.23
CA TYR A 151 -22.44 -11.82 -9.89
C TYR A 151 -23.08 -11.20 -11.13
N LYS A 152 -24.35 -10.80 -10.99
CA LYS A 152 -25.14 -10.22 -12.09
C LYS A 152 -24.57 -8.91 -12.62
N ILE A 153 -23.90 -8.15 -11.75
CA ILE A 153 -23.22 -6.90 -12.11
C ILE A 153 -21.73 -7.21 -12.31
N PRO A 154 -21.15 -6.87 -13.48
CA PRO A 154 -19.72 -7.06 -13.70
C PRO A 154 -18.90 -6.26 -12.69
N PHE A 155 -17.71 -6.75 -12.35
CA PHE A 155 -16.71 -6.11 -11.46
C PHE A 155 -16.98 -6.08 -9.95
N ILE A 156 -18.13 -6.56 -9.45
CA ILE A 156 -18.41 -6.59 -7.99
C ILE A 156 -17.75 -7.79 -7.29
N MET A 157 -17.54 -8.89 -8.01
CA MET A 157 -16.96 -10.13 -7.49
C MET A 157 -15.96 -10.68 -8.50
N SER A 158 -14.91 -9.90 -8.73
CA SER A 158 -13.83 -10.23 -9.66
C SER A 158 -12.84 -11.17 -8.98
N THR A 159 -12.57 -12.31 -9.61
CA THR A 159 -11.61 -13.30 -9.10
C THR A 159 -10.30 -13.21 -9.86
N VAL A 160 -9.20 -13.08 -9.13
CA VAL A 160 -7.84 -13.11 -9.68
C VAL A 160 -7.03 -14.20 -8.98
N PRO A 161 -6.07 -14.84 -9.66
CA PRO A 161 -5.16 -15.76 -8.99
C PRO A 161 -4.37 -15.00 -7.92
N ALA A 162 -4.35 -15.54 -6.71
CA ALA A 162 -3.56 -14.96 -5.63
C ALA A 162 -2.06 -15.04 -6.01
N PRO A 163 -1.31 -13.93 -5.91
CA PRO A 163 0.15 -13.98 -6.03
C PRO A 163 0.75 -14.71 -4.83
N ALA A 164 2.03 -15.07 -4.92
CA ALA A 164 2.73 -15.68 -3.78
C ALA A 164 2.74 -14.73 -2.58
N VAL A 165 2.72 -15.28 -1.36
CA VAL A 165 2.58 -14.49 -0.10
C VAL A 165 3.56 -13.32 0.03
N LYS A 166 4.79 -13.48 -0.48
CA LYS A 166 5.85 -12.45 -0.48
C LYS A 166 5.72 -11.41 -1.60
N ASP A 167 4.94 -11.71 -2.64
CA ASP A 167 4.72 -10.84 -3.80
C ASP A 167 3.39 -10.06 -3.66
N VAL A 168 2.61 -10.33 -2.60
CA VAL A 168 1.46 -9.51 -2.23
C VAL A 168 1.97 -8.21 -1.61
N TYR A 169 1.74 -7.09 -2.30
CA TYR A 169 2.00 -5.77 -1.73
C TYR A 169 0.75 -5.29 -1.00
N TRP A 170 0.71 -5.54 0.31
CA TRP A 170 -0.45 -5.29 1.17
C TRP A 170 -0.90 -3.82 1.20
N SER A 171 0.02 -2.87 1.05
CA SER A 171 -0.30 -1.44 1.02
C SER A 171 -0.75 -0.91 -0.36
N ASN A 172 -0.74 -1.72 -1.42
CA ASN A 172 -1.11 -1.35 -2.82
C ASN A 172 -2.49 -1.86 -3.20
N VAL A 173 -3.19 -2.55 -2.30
CA VAL A 173 -4.60 -2.85 -2.49
C VAL A 173 -5.42 -1.54 -2.64
N ASP A 174 -4.89 -0.41 -2.16
CA ASP A 174 -5.34 0.97 -2.44
C ASP A 174 -4.69 1.59 -3.69
N ALA A 175 -4.77 0.90 -4.82
CA ALA A 175 -4.15 1.24 -6.11
C ALA A 175 -4.50 2.64 -6.70
N SER A 176 -5.30 3.45 -6.00
CA SER A 176 -5.68 4.80 -6.44
C SER A 176 -4.51 5.79 -6.39
N LEU A 177 -3.58 5.66 -5.44
CA LEU A 177 -2.51 6.65 -5.24
C LEU A 177 -1.42 6.59 -6.33
N PHE A 178 -0.97 5.40 -6.73
CA PHE A 178 0.05 5.25 -7.76
C PHE A 178 -0.42 5.80 -9.11
N ALA A 179 -1.66 5.51 -9.52
CA ALA A 179 -2.22 6.03 -10.77
C ALA A 179 -2.35 7.56 -10.75
N LYS A 180 -2.79 8.14 -9.63
CA LYS A 180 -2.88 9.60 -9.46
C LYS A 180 -1.50 10.26 -9.49
N LEU A 181 -0.51 9.68 -8.82
CA LEU A 181 0.86 10.18 -8.80
C LEU A 181 1.52 10.04 -10.16
N ALA A 182 1.40 8.89 -10.83
CA ALA A 182 1.94 8.68 -12.16
C ALA A 182 1.32 9.66 -13.18
N LEU A 183 0.00 9.85 -13.14
CA LEU A 183 -0.67 10.85 -13.98
C LEU A 183 -0.20 12.27 -13.67
N PHE A 184 -0.08 12.63 -12.39
CA PHE A 184 0.46 13.92 -11.97
C PHE A 184 1.89 14.15 -12.47
N PHE A 185 2.76 13.13 -12.36
CA PHE A 185 4.12 13.19 -12.88
C PHE A 185 4.16 13.34 -14.41
N ILE A 186 3.33 12.59 -15.14
CA ILE A 186 3.26 12.68 -16.61
C ILE A 186 2.81 14.09 -17.03
N ILE A 187 1.76 14.62 -16.39
CA ILE A 187 1.26 15.97 -16.64
C ILE A 187 2.34 17.00 -16.28
N GLN A 188 2.88 16.96 -15.06
CA GLN A 188 3.85 17.95 -14.59
C GLN A 188 5.14 17.94 -15.39
N THR A 189 5.71 16.78 -15.74
CA THR A 189 6.93 16.72 -16.54
C THR A 189 6.69 17.25 -17.95
N PHE A 190 5.54 16.96 -18.56
CA PHE A 190 5.17 17.48 -19.88
C PHE A 190 4.96 19.00 -19.87
N PHE A 191 4.25 19.53 -18.86
CA PHE A 191 4.01 20.96 -18.76
C PHE A 191 5.27 21.73 -18.36
N VAL A 192 6.03 21.27 -17.36
CA VAL A 192 7.29 21.91 -16.95
C VAL A 192 8.30 21.93 -18.09
N SER A 193 8.39 20.87 -18.90
CA SER A 193 9.26 20.90 -20.08
C SER A 193 8.75 21.86 -21.14
N ALA A 194 7.46 21.81 -21.50
CA ALA A 194 6.89 22.70 -22.52
C ALA A 194 7.06 24.19 -22.16
N ILE A 195 7.02 24.48 -20.85
CA ILE A 195 7.10 25.78 -20.23
C ILE A 195 8.57 26.22 -20.04
N ALA A 196 9.50 25.31 -19.71
CA ALA A 196 10.91 25.62 -19.47
C ALA A 196 11.68 26.12 -20.70
N GLY A 197 11.26 25.75 -21.92
CA GLY A 197 11.89 26.23 -23.16
C GLY A 197 11.40 27.60 -23.64
N SER A 198 10.16 27.98 -23.29
CA SER A 198 9.43 29.11 -23.89
C SER A 198 9.08 30.23 -22.91
N LEU A 199 9.40 30.07 -21.62
CA LEU A 199 8.88 30.88 -20.52
C LEU A 199 9.03 32.40 -20.70
N PHE A 200 10.20 32.88 -21.12
CA PHE A 200 10.47 34.31 -21.06
C PHE A 200 9.88 35.08 -22.26
N THR A 201 9.81 34.44 -23.43
CA THR A 201 9.27 35.02 -24.66
C THR A 201 7.77 34.80 -24.82
N SER A 202 7.23 33.68 -24.32
CA SER A 202 5.81 33.35 -24.45
C SER A 202 4.93 33.94 -23.35
N LEU A 203 5.47 34.32 -22.18
CA LEU A 203 4.69 34.98 -21.12
C LEU A 203 4.09 36.32 -21.58
N GLN A 204 4.78 37.07 -22.44
CA GLN A 204 4.26 38.31 -23.00
C GLN A 204 3.20 38.06 -24.09
N GLN A 205 3.32 36.98 -24.85
CA GLN A 205 2.41 36.65 -25.96
C GLN A 205 1.14 35.90 -25.52
N LEU A 206 1.18 35.23 -24.37
CA LEU A 206 0.06 34.46 -23.83
C LEU A 206 -1.04 35.35 -23.22
N VAL A 207 -0.70 36.57 -22.81
CA VAL A 207 -1.65 37.56 -22.26
C VAL A 207 -2.55 38.14 -23.34
N ASP A 208 -2.02 38.33 -24.56
CA ASP A 208 -2.76 39.00 -25.63
C ASP A 208 -3.57 38.03 -26.51
N ASN A 209 -3.13 36.78 -26.69
CA ASN A 209 -3.87 35.76 -27.44
C ASN A 209 -3.59 34.33 -26.94
N PRO A 210 -4.47 33.76 -26.07
CA PRO A 210 -4.20 32.46 -25.46
C PRO A 210 -4.35 31.28 -26.43
N ALA A 211 -5.28 31.32 -27.39
CA ALA A 211 -5.62 30.14 -28.20
C ALA A 211 -4.65 29.86 -29.38
N GLY A 212 -4.14 30.91 -30.03
CA GLY A 212 -3.19 30.78 -31.16
C GLY A 212 -1.78 30.39 -30.70
N THR A 213 -1.33 31.05 -29.62
CA THR A 213 -0.01 30.85 -29.03
C THR A 213 0.18 29.42 -28.49
N ILE A 214 -0.85 28.80 -27.92
CA ILE A 214 -0.79 27.40 -27.48
C ILE A 214 -0.57 26.44 -28.66
N ARG A 215 -1.27 26.67 -29.79
CA ARG A 215 -1.11 25.84 -30.99
C ARG A 215 0.29 25.94 -31.56
N ASP A 216 0.83 27.16 -31.63
CA ASP A 216 2.14 27.41 -32.22
C ASP A 216 3.28 26.99 -31.28
N ILE A 217 3.11 27.11 -29.96
CA ILE A 217 4.06 26.57 -28.97
C ILE A 217 4.13 25.05 -29.08
N LEU A 218 2.98 24.37 -29.10
CA LEU A 218 2.92 22.90 -29.21
C LEU A 218 3.52 22.40 -30.53
N ALA A 219 3.24 23.08 -31.65
CA ALA A 219 3.75 22.67 -32.95
C ALA A 219 5.25 22.89 -33.12
N THR A 220 5.80 23.96 -32.53
CA THR A 220 7.19 24.40 -32.82
C THR A 220 8.17 24.00 -31.73
N ASN A 221 7.78 24.02 -30.44
CA ASN A 221 8.68 23.71 -29.33
C ASN A 221 8.82 22.20 -29.10
N LEU A 222 7.81 21.39 -29.40
CA LEU A 222 7.85 19.95 -29.16
C LEU A 222 8.94 19.25 -30.01
N PRO A 223 9.09 19.54 -31.32
CA PRO A 223 10.22 19.02 -32.09
C PRO A 223 11.57 19.63 -31.66
N GLN A 224 11.61 20.92 -31.35
CA GLN A 224 12.84 21.63 -30.98
C GLN A 224 13.41 21.17 -29.63
N GLN A 225 12.54 20.81 -28.69
CA GLN A 225 12.91 20.31 -27.36
C GLN A 225 13.29 18.82 -27.36
N ALA A 226 13.00 18.07 -28.43
CA ALA A 226 13.38 16.66 -28.55
C ALA A 226 14.89 16.45 -28.34
N ASN A 227 15.73 17.38 -28.81
CA ASN A 227 17.18 17.31 -28.61
C ASN A 227 17.59 17.38 -27.13
N PHE A 228 16.90 18.22 -26.34
CA PHE A 228 17.12 18.30 -24.90
C PHE A 228 16.70 17.00 -24.19
N PHE A 229 15.56 16.43 -24.57
CA PHE A 229 15.10 15.16 -24.01
C PHE A 229 16.01 13.98 -24.36
N ILE A 230 16.50 13.93 -25.59
CA ILE A 230 17.47 12.93 -26.03
C ILE A 230 18.74 13.04 -25.18
N ALA A 231 19.29 14.25 -25.02
CA ALA A 231 20.47 14.47 -24.17
C ALA A 231 20.20 14.09 -22.70
N PHE A 232 19.04 14.43 -22.16
CA PHE A 232 18.62 14.08 -20.81
C PHE A 232 18.53 12.57 -20.60
N VAL A 233 17.89 11.84 -21.53
CA VAL A 233 17.79 10.38 -21.49
C VAL A 233 19.17 9.73 -21.58
N PHE A 234 20.07 10.22 -22.43
CA PHE A 234 21.44 9.72 -22.52
C PHE A 234 22.22 9.93 -21.21
N VAL A 235 22.11 11.09 -20.57
CA VAL A 235 22.76 11.36 -19.29
C VAL A 235 22.14 10.49 -18.18
N GLN A 236 20.83 10.37 -18.12
CA GLN A 236 20.16 9.57 -17.09
C GLN A 236 20.49 8.08 -17.24
N ILE A 237 20.38 7.50 -18.44
CA ILE A 237 20.75 6.10 -18.69
C ILE A 237 22.25 5.90 -18.44
N GLY A 238 23.09 6.80 -18.97
CA GLY A 238 24.55 6.71 -18.83
C GLY A 238 25.02 6.79 -17.39
N THR A 239 24.48 7.71 -16.59
CA THR A 239 24.86 7.89 -15.18
C THR A 239 24.29 6.80 -14.28
N VAL A 240 23.02 6.42 -14.44
CA VAL A 240 22.39 5.34 -13.65
C VAL A 240 23.08 4.01 -13.91
N HIS A 241 23.41 3.70 -15.16
CA HIS A 241 24.13 2.47 -15.49
C HIS A 241 25.54 2.47 -14.87
N ASN A 242 26.29 3.57 -14.97
CA ASN A 242 27.65 3.65 -14.44
C ASN A 242 27.70 3.60 -12.90
N ILE A 243 26.74 4.26 -12.24
CA ILE A 243 26.59 4.21 -10.77
C ILE A 243 26.17 2.80 -10.32
N GLY A 244 25.25 2.14 -11.05
CA GLY A 244 24.84 0.75 -10.78
C GLY A 244 25.99 -0.24 -10.86
N TYR A 245 26.83 -0.15 -11.90
CA TYR A 245 28.03 -0.99 -12.04
C TYR A 245 29.04 -0.77 -10.91
N LYS A 246 29.19 0.47 -10.43
CA LYS A 246 30.13 0.82 -9.37
C LYS A 246 29.67 0.39 -7.97
N ILE A 247 28.36 0.23 -7.75
CA ILE A 247 27.80 -0.27 -6.49
C ILE A 247 27.90 -1.81 -6.43
N ILE A 248 27.65 -2.51 -7.54
CA ILE A 248 27.74 -3.98 -7.61
C ILE A 248 29.19 -4.47 -7.49
N THR A 249 30.17 -3.70 -7.97
CA THR A 249 31.60 -4.06 -7.90
C THR A 249 32.29 -3.68 -6.58
N ARG A 250 31.58 -3.03 -5.64
CA ARG A 250 32.10 -2.65 -4.31
C ARG A 250 31.40 -3.35 -3.14
N SER A 251 30.53 -4.32 -3.41
CA SER A 251 29.95 -5.21 -2.38
C SER A 251 30.66 -6.55 -2.33
#